data_AF-A0A5E7CWQ6-F1
#
_entry.id   AF-A0A5E7CWQ6-F1
#
_cell.length_a   1.000
_cell.length_b   1.000
_cell.length_c   1.000
_cell.angle_alpha   90.00
_cell.angle_beta   90.00
_cell.angle_gamma   90.00
#
_symmetry.space_group_name_H-M   'P 1'
#
loop_
_entity.id
_entity.type
_entity.pdbx_description
1 polymer ?
#
loop_
_entity_poly.entity_id
_entity_poly.type
_entity_poly.pdbx_seq_one_letter_code
_entity_poly.pdbx_strand_id
1 'polypeptide(L)'
;MALKSKEWFYKQCLAEIKTHTPNSHMAWAVVEKGIGQSDGTRGHVTQAVGVAQQFLQTHPEHIENIRSTDPTKPYDVTSNPDLQNDLRTWIADQSGPLGRATYGYDYDKFKRNTTATLGGTRTGGGGADDEFKRVLRLMAEYL
;
A
#
# COMPACT_ATOMS: atom_id res chain seq x y z
N MET A 1 -0.72 11.48 13.06
CA MET A 1 0.08 12.41 12.23
C MET A 1 -0.69 12.72 10.95
N ALA A 2 -0.45 13.86 10.29
CA ALA A 2 -1.09 14.13 9.00
C ALA A 2 -0.54 13.21 7.90
N LEU A 3 -1.41 12.69 7.04
CA LEU A 3 -1.00 11.84 5.91
C LEU A 3 -0.02 12.57 4.98
N LYS A 4 0.98 11.82 4.49
CA LYS A 4 1.95 12.22 3.47
C LYS A 4 1.39 11.97 2.07
N SER A 5 1.84 12.78 1.10
CA SER A 5 1.45 12.63 -0.30
C SER A 5 2.15 11.45 -0.98
N LYS A 6 1.66 11.04 -2.15
CA LYS A 6 2.27 9.98 -2.95
C LYS A 6 3.63 10.40 -3.49
N GLU A 7 3.83 11.70 -3.75
CA GLU A 7 5.12 12.25 -4.15
C GLU A 7 6.15 12.12 -3.03
N TRP A 8 5.74 12.31 -1.76
CA TRP A 8 6.62 12.01 -0.62
C TRP A 8 7.00 10.52 -0.60
N PHE A 9 6.03 9.63 -0.80
CA PHE A 9 6.28 8.18 -0.84
C PHE A 9 7.22 7.79 -1.99
N TYR A 10 6.99 8.33 -3.20
CA TYR A 10 7.87 8.11 -4.34
C TYR A 10 9.28 8.65 -4.12
N LYS A 11 9.43 9.76 -3.38
CA LYS A 11 10.76 10.25 -2.98
C LYS A 11 11.52 9.22 -2.12
N GLN A 12 10.83 8.53 -1.21
CA GLN A 12 11.45 7.45 -0.43
C GLN A 12 11.82 6.26 -1.33
N CYS A 13 10.93 5.84 -2.23
CA CYS A 13 11.21 4.78 -3.20
C CYS A 13 12.46 5.11 -4.05
N LEU A 14 12.59 6.36 -4.52
CA LEU A 14 13.75 6.81 -5.28
C LEU A 14 15.04 6.81 -4.46
N ALA A 15 14.95 7.03 -3.14
CA ALA A 15 16.11 6.89 -2.25
C ALA A 15 16.55 5.43 -2.18
N GLU A 16 15.63 4.49 -1.92
CA GLU A 16 15.90 3.04 -1.89
C GLU A 16 16.57 2.55 -3.17
N ILE A 17 16.05 2.99 -4.33
CA ILE A 17 16.59 2.65 -5.65
C ILE A 17 18.01 3.16 -5.81
N LYS A 18 18.28 4.43 -5.48
CA LYS A 18 19.61 5.04 -5.62
C LYS A 18 20.65 4.38 -4.72
N THR A 19 20.26 3.96 -3.53
CA THR A 19 21.16 3.34 -2.56
C THR A 19 21.22 1.82 -2.68
N HIS A 20 20.54 1.22 -3.67
CA HIS A 20 20.54 -0.22 -3.94
C HIS A 20 20.23 -1.08 -2.70
N THR A 21 19.25 -0.67 -1.90
CA THR A 21 18.83 -1.44 -0.73
C THR A 21 18.18 -2.76 -1.13
N PRO A 22 17.96 -3.69 -0.18
CA PRO A 22 17.18 -4.91 -0.44
C PRO A 22 15.73 -4.64 -0.93
N ASN A 23 15.18 -3.44 -0.72
CA ASN A 23 13.85 -3.03 -1.18
C ASN A 23 13.86 -2.41 -2.59
N SER A 24 15.03 -2.15 -3.18
CA SER A 24 15.21 -1.32 -4.38
C SER A 24 14.41 -1.79 -5.60
N HIS A 25 14.37 -3.09 -5.88
CA HIS A 25 13.60 -3.68 -6.99
C HIS A 25 12.08 -3.52 -6.78
N MET A 26 11.60 -3.63 -5.55
CA MET A 26 10.19 -3.44 -5.21
C MET A 26 9.81 -1.96 -5.29
N ALA A 27 10.67 -1.08 -4.79
CA ALA A 27 10.54 0.37 -4.94
C ALA A 27 10.49 0.77 -6.43
N TRP A 28 11.34 0.17 -7.26
CA TRP A 28 11.32 0.36 -8.72
C TRP A 28 9.99 -0.07 -9.33
N ALA A 29 9.52 -1.29 -9.04
CA ALA A 29 8.25 -1.80 -9.55
C ALA A 29 7.05 -0.91 -9.16
N VAL A 30 7.03 -0.38 -7.93
CA VAL A 30 5.99 0.54 -7.47
C VAL A 30 6.07 1.89 -8.18
N VAL A 31 7.27 2.41 -8.45
CA VAL A 31 7.45 3.64 -9.23
C VAL A 31 6.99 3.43 -10.69
N GLU A 32 7.33 2.31 -11.32
CA GLU A 32 6.89 1.99 -12.68
C GLU A 32 5.36 1.86 -12.79
N LYS A 33 4.70 1.26 -11.79
CA LYS A 33 3.24 1.17 -11.74
C LYS A 33 2.57 2.48 -11.35
N GLY A 34 3.21 3.26 -10.49
CA GLY A 34 2.64 4.48 -9.90
C GLY A 34 2.83 5.74 -10.75
N ILE A 35 3.89 5.76 -11.56
CA ILE A 35 4.30 6.89 -12.43
C ILE A 35 4.43 6.44 -13.88
N GLY A 36 5.04 5.27 -14.13
CA GLY A 36 5.21 4.72 -15.47
C GLY A 36 3.86 4.37 -16.12
N GLN A 37 3.81 4.52 -17.44
CA GLN A 37 2.58 4.51 -18.26
C GLN A 37 1.90 3.13 -18.41
N SER A 38 1.80 2.34 -17.34
CA SER A 38 0.94 1.15 -17.34
C SER A 38 -0.50 1.57 -17.01
N ASP A 39 -1.32 1.70 -18.04
CA ASP A 39 -2.71 2.13 -17.92
C ASP A 39 -3.47 1.25 -16.91
N GLY A 40 -3.95 1.87 -15.82
CA GLY A 40 -4.76 1.24 -14.78
C GLY A 40 -4.08 1.10 -13.41
N THR A 41 -2.76 0.98 -13.32
CA THR A 41 -2.06 0.72 -12.03
C THR A 41 -1.74 1.98 -11.24
N ARG A 42 -1.62 3.14 -11.89
CA ARG A 42 -1.41 4.43 -11.21
C ARG A 42 -2.47 4.76 -10.17
N GLY A 43 -3.73 4.48 -10.51
CA GLY A 43 -4.86 4.64 -9.60
C GLY A 43 -4.75 3.71 -8.40
N HIS A 44 -4.34 2.46 -8.63
CA HIS A 44 -4.15 1.44 -7.60
C HIS A 44 -3.06 1.85 -6.60
N VAL A 45 -1.88 2.22 -7.09
CA VAL A 45 -0.75 2.67 -6.24
C VAL A 45 -1.15 3.91 -5.44
N THR A 46 -1.85 4.87 -6.06
CA THR A 46 -2.34 6.06 -5.35
C THR A 46 -3.20 5.69 -4.16
N GLN A 47 -4.17 4.79 -4.34
CA GLN A 47 -5.04 4.37 -3.23
C GLN A 47 -4.28 3.54 -2.20
N ALA A 48 -3.40 2.66 -2.66
CA ALA A 48 -2.57 1.84 -1.78
C ALA A 48 -1.69 2.69 -0.84
N VAL A 49 -1.10 3.78 -1.34
CA VAL A 49 -0.26 4.68 -0.52
C VAL A 49 -1.08 5.32 0.61
N GLY A 50 -2.27 5.83 0.29
CA GLY A 50 -3.15 6.44 1.30
C GLY A 50 -3.58 5.42 2.35
N VAL A 51 -4.11 4.28 1.90
CA VAL A 51 -4.69 3.25 2.78
C VAL A 51 -3.61 2.57 3.61
N ALA A 52 -2.46 2.18 3.04
CA ALA A 52 -1.38 1.54 3.80
C ALA A 52 -0.83 2.46 4.89
N GLN A 53 -0.68 3.76 4.58
CA GLN A 53 -0.20 4.73 5.56
C GLN A 53 -1.17 4.90 6.72
N GLN A 54 -2.47 5.04 6.43
CA GLN A 54 -3.46 5.21 7.50
C GLN A 54 -3.63 3.92 8.30
N PHE A 55 -3.63 2.76 7.64
CA PHE A 55 -3.70 1.47 8.30
C PHE A 55 -2.57 1.27 9.32
N LEU A 56 -1.31 1.49 8.91
CA LEU A 56 -0.14 1.33 9.79
C LEU A 56 -0.04 2.42 10.87
N GLN A 57 -0.64 3.59 10.65
CA GLN A 57 -0.79 4.59 11.71
C GLN A 57 -1.86 4.22 12.74
N THR A 58 -2.89 3.49 12.33
CA THR A 58 -3.94 2.97 13.22
C THR A 58 -3.52 1.70 13.94
N HIS A 59 -2.75 0.83 13.28
CA HIS A 59 -2.28 -0.46 13.80
C HIS A 59 -0.74 -0.53 13.76
N PRO A 60 -0.04 0.30 14.58
CA PRO A 60 1.42 0.37 14.56
C PRO A 60 2.11 -0.94 14.96
N GLU A 61 1.43 -1.84 15.68
CA GLU A 61 1.91 -3.16 16.07
C GLU A 61 2.31 -4.05 14.88
N HIS A 62 1.76 -3.80 13.69
CA HIS A 62 2.07 -4.56 12.48
C HIS A 62 3.38 -4.14 11.81
N ILE A 63 3.92 -2.96 12.13
CA ILE A 63 5.09 -2.39 11.43
C ILE A 63 6.33 -3.28 11.58
N GLU A 64 6.70 -3.65 12.81
CA GLU A 64 7.89 -4.46 13.06
C GLU A 64 7.76 -5.86 12.47
N ASN A 65 6.56 -6.44 12.52
CA ASN A 65 6.28 -7.72 11.89
C ASN A 65 6.51 -7.64 10.37
N ILE A 66 5.97 -6.60 9.70
CA ILE A 66 6.20 -6.38 8.26
C ILE A 66 7.70 -6.21 7.95
N ARG A 67 8.43 -5.41 8.72
CA ARG A 67 9.88 -5.18 8.54
C ARG A 67 10.70 -6.47 8.68
N SER A 68 10.29 -7.36 9.57
CA SER A 68 10.98 -8.62 9.83
C SER A 68 10.88 -9.63 8.66
N THR A 69 9.95 -9.41 7.72
CA THR A 69 9.79 -10.28 6.55
C THR A 69 10.81 -9.99 5.44
N ASP A 70 10.98 -10.97 4.55
CA ASP A 70 11.87 -10.90 3.38
C ASP A 70 11.65 -9.59 2.59
N PRO A 71 12.62 -8.65 2.59
CA PRO A 71 12.48 -7.35 1.92
C PRO A 71 12.46 -7.49 0.39
N THR A 72 12.80 -8.67 -0.14
CA THR A 72 12.81 -8.92 -1.57
C THR A 72 11.43 -9.23 -2.15
N LYS A 73 10.38 -9.30 -1.32
CA LYS A 73 9.04 -9.71 -1.73
C LYS A 73 7.97 -8.73 -1.25
N PRO A 74 6.83 -8.62 -1.98
CA PRO A 74 5.63 -7.99 -1.44
C PRO A 74 5.23 -8.65 -0.11
N TYR A 75 4.65 -7.88 0.81
CA TYR A 75 4.20 -8.45 2.07
C TYR A 75 3.05 -9.44 1.85
N ASP A 76 3.21 -10.68 2.32
CA ASP A 76 2.18 -11.69 2.20
C ASP A 76 1.13 -11.57 3.31
N VAL A 77 0.13 -10.72 3.06
CA VAL A 77 -1.03 -10.52 3.95
C VAL A 77 -1.74 -11.85 4.26
N THR A 78 -1.77 -12.82 3.34
CA THR A 78 -2.48 -14.09 3.58
C THR A 78 -1.76 -15.04 4.53
N SER A 79 -0.45 -14.87 4.70
CA SER A 79 0.33 -15.62 5.69
C SER A 79 0.24 -15.04 7.11
N ASN A 80 -0.40 -13.88 7.28
CA ASN A 80 -0.62 -13.23 8.58
C ASN A 80 -2.12 -12.99 8.84
N PRO A 81 -2.82 -13.98 9.42
CA PRO A 81 -4.26 -13.89 9.69
C PRO A 81 -4.67 -12.70 10.56
N ASP A 82 -3.84 -12.33 11.54
CA ASP A 82 -4.15 -11.23 12.48
C ASP A 82 -4.17 -9.89 11.73
N LEU A 83 -3.09 -9.59 11.00
CA LEU A 83 -3.02 -8.39 10.16
C LEU A 83 -4.11 -8.37 9.09
N GLN A 84 -4.37 -9.52 8.47
CA GLN A 84 -5.43 -9.61 7.47
C GLN A 84 -6.80 -9.30 8.07
N ASN A 85 -7.09 -9.83 9.26
CA ASN A 85 -8.35 -9.59 9.95
C ASN A 85 -8.50 -8.12 10.36
N ASP A 86 -7.46 -7.53 10.91
CA ASP A 86 -7.45 -6.12 11.31
C ASP A 86 -7.65 -5.22 10.09
N LEU A 87 -6.92 -5.47 9.00
CA LEU A 87 -7.08 -4.72 7.75
C LEU A 87 -8.52 -4.80 7.25
N ARG A 88 -9.10 -6.01 7.19
CA ARG A 88 -10.46 -6.24 6.69
C ARG A 88 -11.53 -5.59 7.56
N THR A 89 -11.38 -5.68 8.88
CA THR A 89 -12.33 -5.10 9.83
C THR A 89 -12.25 -3.58 9.77
N TRP A 90 -11.03 -3.03 9.85
CA TRP A 90 -10.81 -1.59 9.81
C TRP A 90 -11.29 -0.95 8.51
N ILE A 91 -10.97 -1.55 7.35
CA ILE A 91 -11.33 -0.97 6.04
C ILE A 91 -12.84 -1.02 5.77
N ALA A 92 -13.56 -1.96 6.38
CA ALA A 92 -15.02 -2.05 6.25
C ALA A 92 -15.72 -0.81 6.82
N ASP A 93 -15.18 -0.24 7.89
CA ASP A 93 -15.72 0.96 8.55
C ASP A 93 -15.29 2.27 7.88
N GLN A 94 -14.39 2.22 6.88
CA GLN A 94 -13.92 3.42 6.18
C GLN A 94 -14.75 3.72 4.92
N SER A 95 -14.95 5.00 4.61
CA SER A 95 -15.61 5.44 3.38
C SER A 95 -15.11 6.82 2.93
N GLY A 96 -15.25 7.10 1.63
CA GLY A 96 -14.95 8.41 1.07
C GLY A 96 -13.45 8.78 0.98
N PRO A 97 -13.16 10.08 0.75
CA PRO A 97 -11.80 10.57 0.61
C PRO A 97 -11.03 10.57 1.93
N LEU A 98 -9.70 10.39 1.86
CA LEU A 98 -8.81 10.46 3.02
C LEU A 98 -7.65 11.42 2.79
N GLY A 99 -7.20 12.07 3.87
CA GLY A 99 -6.14 13.08 3.84
C GLY A 99 -6.55 14.36 3.13
N ARG A 100 -5.58 15.06 2.52
CA ARG A 100 -5.84 16.31 1.78
C ARG A 100 -6.47 15.98 0.42
N ALA A 101 -7.45 16.78 0.00
CA ALA A 101 -8.13 16.61 -1.29
C ALA A 101 -7.14 16.52 -2.49
N THR A 102 -6.06 17.28 -2.45
CA THR A 102 -5.01 17.29 -3.49
C THR A 102 -4.24 15.97 -3.62
N TYR A 103 -4.30 15.08 -2.62
CA TYR A 103 -3.64 13.76 -2.70
C TYR A 103 -4.45 12.75 -3.52
N GLY A 104 -5.77 12.90 -3.56
CA GLY A 104 -6.67 12.06 -4.37
C GLY A 104 -6.84 10.63 -3.85
N TYR A 105 -6.60 10.40 -2.56
CA TYR A 105 -6.85 9.13 -1.89
C TYR A 105 -8.34 8.96 -1.55
N ASP A 106 -8.83 7.73 -1.65
CA ASP A 106 -10.24 7.39 -1.53
C ASP A 106 -10.41 5.91 -1.16
N TYR A 107 -11.08 5.65 -0.04
CA TYR A 107 -11.31 4.30 0.47
C TYR A 107 -12.24 3.49 -0.41
N ASP A 108 -13.23 4.12 -1.03
CA ASP A 108 -14.20 3.41 -1.88
C ASP A 108 -13.53 2.98 -3.19
N LYS A 109 -12.61 3.80 -3.71
CA LYS A 109 -11.75 3.39 -4.84
C LYS A 109 -10.81 2.25 -4.44
N PHE A 110 -10.21 2.29 -3.26
CA PHE A 110 -9.39 1.17 -2.77
C PHE A 110 -10.20 -0.13 -2.74
N LYS A 111 -11.33 -0.14 -2.01
CA LYS A 111 -12.20 -1.31 -1.86
C LYS A 111 -12.67 -1.85 -3.21
N ARG A 112 -13.03 -0.99 -4.16
CA ARG A 112 -13.44 -1.42 -5.51
C ARG A 112 -12.31 -2.07 -6.30
N ASN A 113 -11.07 -1.70 -6.05
CA ASN A 113 -9.92 -2.16 -6.84
C ASN A 113 -9.26 -3.42 -6.25
N THR A 114 -9.42 -3.67 -4.96
CA THR A 114 -8.83 -4.84 -4.27
C THR A 114 -9.82 -5.98 -4.07
N THR A 115 -9.29 -7.17 -3.83
CA THR A 115 -10.12 -8.36 -3.56
C THR A 115 -10.56 -8.42 -2.10
N ALA A 116 -11.47 -9.35 -1.80
CA ALA A 116 -11.95 -9.63 -0.44
C ALA A 116 -10.83 -9.99 0.55
N THR A 117 -9.70 -10.51 0.06
CA THR A 117 -8.49 -10.77 0.87
C THR A 117 -8.02 -9.52 1.60
N LEU A 118 -8.18 -8.33 0.99
CA LEU A 118 -7.79 -7.02 1.55
C LEU A 118 -9.00 -6.17 1.98
N GLY A 119 -10.19 -6.78 2.10
CA GLY A 119 -11.43 -6.08 2.43
C GLY A 119 -12.06 -5.31 1.26
N GLY A 120 -11.65 -5.60 0.03
CA GLY A 120 -12.26 -5.05 -1.18
C GLY A 120 -13.40 -5.90 -1.74
N THR A 121 -13.94 -5.46 -2.88
CA THR A 121 -15.14 -6.03 -3.53
C THR A 121 -14.85 -6.57 -4.94
N ARG A 122 -13.62 -6.46 -5.43
CA ARG A 122 -13.25 -6.94 -6.77
C ARG A 122 -13.35 -8.46 -6.84
N THR A 123 -14.02 -8.97 -7.86
CA THR A 123 -14.13 -10.40 -8.19
C THR A 123 -13.11 -10.79 -9.28
N GLY A 124 -12.46 -11.95 -9.11
CA GLY A 124 -11.39 -12.42 -10.01
C GLY A 124 -9.96 -12.12 -9.51
N GLY A 125 -8.97 -12.80 -10.10
CA GLY A 125 -7.55 -12.64 -9.73
C GLY A 125 -6.89 -11.39 -10.34
N GLY A 126 -5.98 -10.74 -9.60
CA GLY A 126 -5.11 -9.69 -10.14
C GLY A 126 -5.62 -8.25 -10.02
N GLY A 127 -6.41 -7.93 -8.98
CA GLY A 127 -6.74 -6.54 -8.63
C GLY A 127 -5.53 -5.70 -8.18
N ALA A 128 -5.80 -4.58 -7.51
CA ALA A 128 -4.80 -3.71 -6.87
C ALA A 128 -4.02 -4.35 -5.70
N ASP A 129 -4.15 -5.66 -5.51
CA ASP A 129 -3.63 -6.39 -4.36
C ASP A 129 -2.10 -6.45 -4.37
N ASP A 130 -1.48 -6.70 -5.53
CA ASP A 130 -0.02 -6.72 -5.66
C ASP A 130 0.55 -5.32 -5.39
N GLU A 131 -0.07 -4.28 -5.94
CA GLU A 131 0.30 -2.90 -5.65
C GLU A 131 0.20 -2.59 -4.16
N PHE A 132 -0.90 -3.00 -3.51
CA PHE A 132 -1.09 -2.77 -2.08
C PHE A 132 -0.05 -3.51 -1.23
N LYS A 133 0.20 -4.80 -1.50
CA LYS A 133 1.18 -5.60 -0.73
C LYS A 133 2.60 -5.04 -0.84
N ARG A 134 2.98 -4.54 -2.01
CA ARG A 134 4.28 -3.85 -2.21
C ARG A 134 4.33 -2.54 -1.45
N VAL A 135 3.29 -1.72 -1.59
CA VAL A 135 3.21 -0.42 -0.93
C VAL A 135 3.18 -0.59 0.59
N LEU A 136 2.46 -1.58 1.12
CA LEU A 136 2.41 -1.89 2.55
C LEU A 136 3.80 -2.24 3.09
N ARG A 137 4.54 -3.10 2.38
CA ARG A 137 5.92 -3.47 2.75
C ARG A 137 6.86 -2.28 2.78
N LEU A 138 6.78 -1.40 1.77
CA LEU A 138 7.62 -0.20 1.69
C LEU A 138 7.20 0.87 2.71
N MET A 139 5.89 1.07 2.89
CA MET A 139 5.37 2.06 3.84
C MET A 139 5.79 1.74 5.27
N ALA A 140 5.83 0.46 5.65
CA ALA A 140 6.35 0.05 6.95
C ALA A 140 7.82 0.46 7.16
N GLU A 141 8.65 0.54 6.12
CA GLU A 141 10.03 1.04 6.26
C GLU A 141 10.11 2.56 6.46
N TYR A 142 9.10 3.30 5.98
CA TYR A 142 9.15 4.76 5.92
C TYR A 142 8.44 5.47 7.08
N LEU A 143 7.69 4.72 7.90
CA LEU A 143 6.95 5.22 9.06
C LEU A 143 7.71 5.01 10.37
#